data_AF-A0A7W5VDG3-F1
#
_entry.id   AF-A0A7W5VDG3-F1
#
_cell.length_a   1.000
_cell.length_b   1.000
_cell.length_c   1.000
_cell.angle_alpha   90.00
_cell.angle_beta   90.00
_cell.angle_gamma   90.00
#
_symmetry.space_group_name_H-M   'P 1'
#
loop_
_entity.id
_entity.type
_entity.pdbx_description
1 polymer ?
#
loop_
_entity_poly.entity_id
_entity_poly.type
_entity_poly.pdbx_seq_one_letter_code
_entity_poly.pdbx_strand_id
1 'polypeptide(L)' 'MMAIKPHGRSSIFLGSDGLWHGYVTMGVKEDGTLDRRHRKAKTETEVTAKVRKLETQRDAGLIDKPGRVPTVAE' A
#
# COMPACT_ATOMS: atom_id res chain seq x y z
N MET A 1 -3.25 -23.61 -14.78
CA MET A 1 -3.87 -22.27 -14.86
C MET A 1 -3.70 -21.55 -13.52
N MET A 2 -2.70 -20.68 -13.35
CA MET A 2 -2.71 -19.69 -12.25
C MET A 2 -3.37 -18.43 -12.79
N ALA A 3 -4.62 -18.18 -12.37
CA ALA A 3 -5.37 -17.00 -12.77
C ALA A 3 -4.60 -15.73 -12.40
N ILE A 4 -4.13 -15.00 -13.41
CA ILE A 4 -3.56 -13.67 -13.25
C ILE A 4 -4.73 -12.74 -12.96
N LYS A 5 -5.07 -12.64 -11.68
CA LYS A 5 -5.99 -11.64 -11.18
C LYS A 5 -5.46 -10.24 -11.54
N PRO A 6 -6.27 -9.35 -12.15
CA PRO A 6 -5.85 -7.98 -12.44
C PRO A 6 -5.95 -7.18 -11.14
N HIS A 7 -4.94 -7.28 -10.29
CA HIS A 7 -4.93 -6.58 -9.01
C HIS A 7 -3.72 -5.66 -9.00
N GLY A 8 -3.95 -4.35 -8.83
CA GLY A 8 -2.90 -3.38 -8.54
C GLY A 8 -2.08 -3.87 -7.35
N ARG A 9 -0.97 -4.55 -7.67
CA ARG A 9 -0.29 -5.50 -6.80
C ARG A 9 0.26 -4.77 -5.59
N SER A 10 -0.14 -5.21 -4.41
CA SER A 10 0.58 -4.91 -3.19
C SER A 10 1.86 -5.76 -3.14
N SER A 11 2.92 -5.24 -2.54
CA SER A 11 4.20 -5.95 -2.38
C SER A 11 4.72 -5.72 -0.99
N ILE A 12 5.02 -6.79 -0.28
CA ILE A 12 5.55 -6.78 1.08
C ILE A 12 6.89 -7.48 1.09
N PHE A 13 7.92 -6.85 1.66
CA PHE A 13 9.25 -7.44 1.80
C PHE A 13 10.01 -6.81 2.97
N LEU A 14 10.98 -7.54 3.53
CA LEU A 14 11.93 -7.02 4.53
C LEU A 14 13.04 -6.26 3.82
N GLY A 15 13.27 -5.01 4.23
CA GLY A 15 14.35 -4.15 3.75
C GLY A 15 15.67 -4.43 4.45
N SER A 16 16.76 -3.95 3.86
CA SER A 16 18.09 -4.02 4.47
C SER A 16 18.24 -3.14 5.72
N ASP A 17 17.29 -2.22 5.94
CA ASP A 17 17.15 -1.40 7.14
C ASP A 17 16.52 -2.17 8.32
N GLY A 18 16.12 -3.43 8.12
CA GLY A 18 15.45 -4.25 9.13
C GLY A 18 13.97 -3.91 9.30
N LEU A 19 13.39 -3.10 8.41
CA LEU A 19 11.96 -2.77 8.42
C LEU A 19 11.24 -3.50 7.29
N TRP A 20 9.97 -3.79 7.53
CA TRP A 20 9.09 -4.34 6.52
C TRP A 20 8.50 -3.23 5.67
N HIS A 21 8.65 -3.32 4.35
CA HIS A 21 8.13 -2.39 3.36
C HIS A 21 6.93 -3.00 2.65
N GLY A 22 5.79 -2.30 2.71
CA GLY A 22 4.57 -2.62 2.00
C GLY A 22 4.24 -1.54 0.98
N TYR A 23 4.19 -1.89 -0.30
CA TYR A 23 3.71 -1.02 -1.37
C TYR A 23 2.29 -1.43 -1.75
N VAL A 24 1.41 -0.47 -1.99
CA VAL A 24 0.01 -0.71 -2.41
C VAL A 24 -0.35 0.27 -3.50
N THR A 25 -0.88 -0.22 -4.62
CA THR A 25 -1.46 0.63 -5.66
C THR A 25 -2.94 0.84 -5.36
N MET A 26 -3.30 2.07 -4.97
CA MET A 26 -4.65 2.48 -4.63
C MET A 26 -5.54 2.71 -5.87
N GLY A 27 -4.94 2.93 -7.03
CA GLY A 27 -5.68 3.18 -8.27
C GLY A 27 -4.85 4.02 -9.22
N VAL A 28 -5.54 4.61 -10.20
CA VAL A 28 -4.98 5.60 -11.13
C VAL A 28 -5.54 6.96 -10.73
N LYS A 29 -4.66 7.95 -10.60
CA LYS A 29 -5.05 9.34 -10.35
C LYS A 29 -5.64 9.95 -11.62
N GLU A 30 -6.26 11.12 -11.48
CA GLU A 30 -6.82 11.86 -12.61
C GLU A 30 -5.78 12.24 -13.68
N ASP A 31 -4.50 12.35 -13.29
CA ASP A 31 -3.35 12.59 -14.17
C ASP A 31 -2.85 11.33 -14.93
N GLY A 32 -3.50 10.18 -14.74
CA GLY A 32 -3.11 8.91 -15.34
C GLY A 32 -1.97 8.18 -14.63
N THR A 33 -1.39 8.75 -13.56
CA THR A 33 -0.34 8.10 -12.77
C THR A 33 -0.92 7.14 -11.73
N LEU A 34 -0.16 6.08 -11.41
CA LEU A 34 -0.57 5.13 -10.35
C LEU A 34 -0.42 5.77 -8.97
N ASP A 35 -1.48 5.78 -8.16
CA ASP A 35 -1.39 6.14 -6.73
C ASP A 35 -0.76 4.98 -5.95
N ARG A 36 0.58 4.96 -5.89
CA ARG A 36 1.34 3.96 -5.13
C ARG A 36 1.67 4.49 -3.74
N ARG A 37 1.14 3.83 -2.70
CA ARG A 37 1.38 4.15 -1.29
C ARG A 37 2.40 3.19 -0.68
N HIS A 38 3.30 3.73 0.15
CA HIS A 38 4.29 2.97 0.89
C HIS A 38 3.94 2.97 2.38
N ARG A 39 4.08 1.80 3.03
CA ARG A 39 3.95 1.60 4.46
C ARG A 39 5.20 0.89 4.97
N LYS A 40 5.72 1.35 6.10
CA LYS A 40 6.80 0.68 6.84
C LYS A 40 6.32 0.20 8.20
N ALA A 41 6.86 -0.91 8.67
CA ALA A 41 6.66 -1.42 10.03
C ALA A 41 7.86 -2.24 10.50
N LYS A 42 7.95 -2.48 11.81
CA LYS A 42 9.01 -3.32 12.40
C LYS A 42 8.73 -4.82 12.19
N THR A 43 7.45 -5.18 12.03
CA THR A 43 7.03 -6.58 11.85
C THR A 43 6.23 -6.78 10.56
N GLU A 44 6.28 -8.01 10.04
CA GLU A 44 5.52 -8.42 8.86
C GLU A 44 4.01 -8.27 9.07
N THR A 45 3.52 -8.68 10.24
CA THR A 45 2.10 -8.64 10.59
C THR A 45 1.59 -7.20 10.59
N GLU A 46 2.35 -6.26 11.15
CA GLU A 46 1.97 -4.85 11.17
C GLU A 46 1.94 -4.25 9.76
N VAL A 47 2.96 -4.51 8.92
CA VAL A 47 2.95 -3.98 7.55
C VAL A 47 1.79 -4.60 6.74
N THR A 48 1.51 -5.89 6.95
CA THR A 48 0.43 -6.61 6.29
C THR A 48 -0.92 -6.04 6.68
N ALA A 49 -1.14 -5.76 7.97
CA ALA A 49 -2.37 -5.12 8.44
C ALA A 49 -2.53 -3.70 7.84
N LYS A 50 -1.45 -2.91 7.77
CA LYS A 50 -1.46 -1.58 7.15
C LYS A 50 -1.77 -1.64 5.64
N VAL A 51 -1.17 -2.61 4.94
CA VAL A 51 -1.42 -2.87 3.51
C VAL A 51 -2.86 -3.28 3.28
N ARG A 52 -3.37 -4.25 4.05
CA ARG A 52 -4.75 -4.73 3.94
C ARG A 52 -5.76 -3.61 4.21
N LYS A 53 -5.50 -2.74 5.19
CA LYS A 53 -6.34 -1.56 5.45
C LYS A 53 -6.41 -0.63 4.23
N LEU A 54 -5.29 -0.38 3.57
CA LEU A 54 -5.25 0.42 2.34
C LEU A 54 -6.02 -0.26 1.20
N GLU A 55 -5.88 -1.58 1.05
CA GLU A 55 -6.63 -2.33 0.04
C GLU A 55 -8.14 -2.27 0.29
N THR A 56 -8.57 -2.37 1.55
CA THR A 56 -9.99 -2.19 1.92
C THR A 56 -10.48 -0.78 1.65
N GLN A 57 -9.69 0.25 1.94
CA GLN A 57 -10.04 1.65 1.61
C GLN A 57 -10.16 1.86 0.09
N ARG A 58 -9.26 1.26 -0.70
CA ARG A 58 -9.35 1.25 -2.16
C ARG A 58 -10.63 0.58 -2.63
N ASP A 59 -10.92 -0.62 -2.13
CA ASP A 59 -12.09 -1.41 -2.54
C ASP A 59 -13.41 -0.70 -2.20
N ALA A 60 -13.43 0.00 -1.06
CA ALA A 60 -14.54 0.85 -0.66
C ALA A 60 -14.68 2.16 -1.47
N GLY A 61 -13.79 2.43 -2.44
CA GLY A 61 -13.77 3.69 -3.19
C GLY A 61 -13.35 4.90 -2.35
N LEU A 62 -12.89 4.68 -1.11
CA LEU A 62 -12.41 5.70 -0.19
C LEU A 62 -10.95 6.01 -0.50
N ILE A 63 -10.71 6.61 -1.66
CA ILE A 63 -9.41 7.15 -2.02
C ILE A 63 -9.27 8.47 -1.27
N ASP A 64 -8.81 8.42 -0.01
CA ASP A 64 -8.37 9.61 0.72
C ASP A 64 -7.42 10.40 -0.20
N LYS A 65 -7.74 11.67 -0.46
CA LYS A 65 -6.99 12.53 -1.40
C LYS A 65 -5.48 12.41 -1.16
N PRO A 66 -4.67 12.21 -2.20
CA PRO A 66 -3.20 12.17 -2.07
C PRO A 66 -2.74 13.55 -1.58
N GLY A 67 -2.39 13.67 -0.30
CA GLY A 67 -2.03 14.96 0.28
C GLY A 67 -1.93 15.00 1.79
N ARG A 68 -2.56 14.05 2.52
CA ARG A 68 -2.25 13.94 3.96
C ARG A 68 -1.01 13.07 4.13
N VAL A 69 0.13 13.75 4.25
CA VAL A 69 1.36 13.20 4.85
C VAL A 69 0.96 12.30 6.01
N PRO A 70 1.18 10.98 5.95
CA PRO A 70 1.24 10.25 7.20
C PRO A 70 2.49 10.78 7.87
N THR A 71 2.32 11.48 8.99
CA THR A 71 3.39 11.66 9.96
C THR A 71 3.98 10.29 10.19
N VAL A 72 5.15 10.04 9.60
CA VAL A 72 6.06 9.01 10.05
C VAL A 72 6.59 9.60 11.35
N ALA A 73 5.82 9.40 12.42
CA ALA A 73 6.32 9.58 13.76
C ALA A 73 7.35 8.47 13.98
N GLU A 74 8.54 8.92 14.34
CA GLU A 74 9.72 8.18 14.81
C GLU A 74 10.58 7.46 13.77
#